data_AF-X0Z989-F1
#
_entry.id   AF-X0Z989-F1
#
_cell.length_a   1.000
_cell.length_b   1.000
_cell.length_c   1.000
_cell.angle_alpha   90.00
_cell.angle_beta   90.00
_cell.angle_gamma   90.00
#
_symmetry.space_group_name_H-M   'P 1'
#
loop_
_entity.id
_entity.type
_entity.pdbx_description
1 polymer ?
#
loop_
_entity_poly.entity_id
_entity_poly.type
_entity_poly.pdbx_seq_one_letter_code
_entity_poly.pdbx_strand_id
1 'polypeptide(L)'
;RVFLNGHADHKQTPYAGFLALMFAHYHRHSYTGCKAAMSEVLASAAALVSEYNGIEGTSHVKDKISHILGTAELVFAAGESSALHSERAPSGTQVPDEILTNAGRKLAGERIYEEYKILADLAGGLIAALPFLDTFYNKEVGPLAMKYMQRNPRVSPENVLKCFKGIECIGCSDIAGLLQVAGLHGGGSPQMETIAMMGRYPLEKLKDIAKYLFGIKKNLKRYERQEDYTVTPRAMLEKFRKALIAKQKREQ
;
A
#
# COMPACT_ATOMS: atom_id res chain seq x y z
N ARG A 1 31.22 -14.91 0.88
CA ARG A 1 29.83 -14.37 0.87
C ARG A 1 29.82 -12.93 0.33
N VAL A 2 30.44 -12.67 -0.82
CA VAL A 2 30.47 -11.33 -1.45
C VAL A 2 29.67 -11.44 -2.74
N PHE A 3 28.70 -10.55 -2.94
CA PHE A 3 27.76 -10.59 -4.08
C PHE A 3 27.82 -9.34 -4.98
N LEU A 4 28.56 -8.31 -4.57
CA LEU A 4 28.90 -7.12 -5.37
C LEU A 4 30.20 -6.52 -4.80
N ASN A 5 31.19 -6.23 -5.65
CA ASN A 5 32.46 -5.61 -5.23
C ASN A 5 32.92 -4.55 -6.23
N GLY A 6 32.44 -3.32 -6.03
CA GLY A 6 32.82 -2.16 -6.85
C GLY A 6 34.27 -1.68 -6.67
N HIS A 7 34.99 -2.15 -5.64
CA HIS A 7 36.42 -1.87 -5.46
C HIS A 7 37.29 -2.78 -6.32
N ALA A 8 36.91 -4.05 -6.49
CA ALA A 8 37.62 -4.99 -7.35
C ALA A 8 37.31 -4.76 -8.84
N ASP A 9 36.08 -4.33 -9.17
CA ASP A 9 35.70 -3.96 -10.53
C ASP A 9 34.69 -2.79 -10.52
N HIS A 10 35.15 -1.60 -10.92
CA HIS A 10 34.34 -0.39 -10.98
C HIS A 10 33.14 -0.50 -11.95
N LYS A 11 33.13 -1.45 -12.89
CA LYS A 11 31.97 -1.71 -13.75
C LYS A 11 30.78 -2.26 -12.97
N GLN A 12 30.99 -2.73 -11.73
CA GLN A 12 29.94 -3.25 -10.86
C GLN A 12 29.18 -2.14 -10.10
N THR A 13 29.81 -0.99 -9.83
CA THR A 13 29.20 0.12 -9.07
C THR A 13 27.83 0.56 -9.61
N PRO A 14 27.59 0.68 -10.93
CA PRO A 14 26.28 1.02 -11.47
C PRO A 14 25.15 0.03 -11.14
N TYR A 15 25.47 -1.23 -10.80
CA TYR A 15 24.46 -2.22 -10.42
C TYR A 15 23.90 -1.99 -9.02
N ALA A 16 24.56 -1.21 -8.15
CA ALA A 16 24.06 -0.91 -6.81
C ALA A 16 22.67 -0.23 -6.85
N GLY A 17 22.51 0.79 -7.70
CA GLY A 17 21.23 1.48 -7.88
C GLY A 17 20.15 0.57 -8.47
N PHE A 18 20.52 -0.28 -9.44
CA PHE A 18 19.60 -1.25 -10.01
C PHE A 18 19.13 -2.27 -8.96
N LEU A 19 20.03 -2.82 -8.14
CA LEU A 19 19.70 -3.79 -7.10
C LEU A 19 18.81 -3.16 -6.01
N ALA A 20 19.09 -1.92 -5.60
CA ALA A 20 18.25 -1.20 -4.65
C ALA A 20 16.82 -1.00 -5.18
N LEU A 21 16.68 -0.63 -6.46
CA LEU A 21 15.37 -0.49 -7.10
C LEU A 21 14.66 -1.82 -7.29
N MET A 22 15.38 -2.88 -7.64
CA MET A 22 14.80 -4.23 -7.74
C MET A 22 14.27 -4.70 -6.38
N PHE A 23 15.03 -4.51 -5.30
CA PHE A 23 14.58 -4.80 -3.95
C PHE A 23 13.32 -4.00 -3.60
N ALA A 24 13.35 -2.67 -3.79
CA ALA A 24 12.21 -1.82 -3.52
C ALA A 24 10.98 -2.25 -4.34
N HIS A 25 11.18 -2.58 -5.62
CA HIS A 25 10.11 -3.03 -6.52
C HIS A 25 9.43 -4.32 -6.04
N TYR A 26 10.20 -5.36 -5.70
CA TYR A 26 9.63 -6.57 -5.12
C TYR A 26 8.93 -6.31 -3.78
N HIS A 27 9.51 -5.45 -2.94
CA HIS A 27 8.89 -5.09 -1.66
C HIS A 27 7.57 -4.34 -1.87
N ARG A 28 7.48 -3.43 -2.85
CA ARG A 28 6.23 -2.77 -3.24
C ARG A 28 5.20 -3.75 -3.77
N HIS A 29 5.62 -4.80 -4.48
CA HIS A 29 4.72 -5.87 -4.89
C HIS A 29 4.23 -6.67 -3.68
N SER A 30 5.07 -6.99 -2.70
CA SER A 30 4.58 -7.61 -1.45
C SER A 30 3.56 -6.75 -0.70
N TYR A 31 3.63 -5.42 -0.86
CA TYR A 31 2.68 -4.49 -0.23
C TYR A 31 1.28 -4.60 -0.80
N THR A 32 1.13 -4.99 -2.06
CA THR A 32 -0.21 -5.18 -2.64
C THR A 32 -0.97 -6.34 -2.00
N GLY A 33 -0.26 -7.28 -1.36
CA GLY A 33 -0.88 -8.29 -0.51
C GLY A 33 -1.02 -7.83 0.94
N CYS A 34 0.11 -7.53 1.61
CA CYS A 34 0.08 -7.33 3.06
C CYS A 34 -0.67 -6.07 3.50
N LYS A 35 -0.74 -5.01 2.67
CA LYS A 35 -1.50 -3.80 3.01
C LYS A 35 -2.99 -3.95 2.74
N ALA A 36 -3.38 -4.67 1.69
CA ALA A 36 -4.79 -5.04 1.50
C ALA A 36 -5.32 -5.81 2.72
N ALA A 37 -4.56 -6.80 3.21
CA ALA A 37 -4.94 -7.54 4.43
C ALA A 37 -5.03 -6.63 5.68
N MET A 38 -4.16 -5.62 5.81
CA MET A 38 -4.28 -4.65 6.90
C MET A 38 -5.54 -3.79 6.77
N SER A 39 -5.89 -3.35 5.56
CA SER A 39 -7.15 -2.65 5.29
C SER A 39 -8.37 -3.51 5.66
N GLU A 40 -8.33 -4.81 5.36
CA GLU A 40 -9.39 -5.76 5.78
C GLU A 40 -9.51 -5.89 7.30
N VAL A 41 -8.37 -5.93 8.02
CA VAL A 41 -8.37 -5.91 9.49
C VAL A 41 -9.04 -4.62 10.00
N LEU A 42 -8.70 -3.46 9.45
CA LEU A 42 -9.33 -2.18 9.82
C LEU A 42 -10.83 -2.18 9.51
N ALA A 43 -11.24 -2.66 8.34
CA ALA A 43 -12.64 -2.77 7.94
C ALA A 43 -13.42 -3.70 8.86
N SER A 44 -12.85 -4.85 9.23
CA SER A 44 -13.48 -5.80 10.17
C SER A 44 -13.64 -5.21 11.56
N ALA A 45 -12.65 -4.47 12.06
CA ALA A 45 -12.70 -3.81 13.36
C ALA A 45 -13.75 -2.68 13.35
N ALA A 46 -13.82 -1.91 12.26
CA ALA A 46 -14.82 -0.88 12.03
C ALA A 46 -16.25 -1.45 11.96
N ALA A 47 -16.43 -2.59 11.30
CA ALA A 47 -17.72 -3.30 11.26
C ALA A 47 -18.14 -3.78 12.65
N LEU A 48 -17.23 -4.45 13.38
CA LEU A 48 -17.49 -5.00 14.70
C LEU A 48 -17.84 -3.91 15.72
N VAL A 49 -17.08 -2.82 15.75
CA VAL A 49 -17.36 -1.73 16.70
C VAL A 49 -18.65 -1.00 16.37
N SER A 50 -19.01 -0.92 15.09
CA SER A 50 -20.31 -0.36 14.67
C SER A 50 -21.48 -1.21 15.16
N GLU A 51 -21.36 -2.54 15.10
CA GLU A 51 -22.35 -3.47 15.66
C GLU A 51 -22.46 -3.34 17.19
N TYR A 52 -21.31 -3.22 17.87
CA TYR A 52 -21.28 -3.12 19.33
C TYR A 52 -21.76 -1.74 19.82
N ASN A 53 -21.63 -0.72 18.98
CA ASN A 53 -22.23 0.60 19.17
C ASN A 53 -23.71 0.66 18.76
N GLY A 54 -24.25 -0.36 18.08
CA GLY A 54 -25.64 -0.41 17.64
C GLY A 54 -25.95 0.51 16.45
N ILE A 55 -24.97 0.82 15.62
CA ILE A 55 -25.09 1.72 14.46
C ILE A 55 -24.84 1.00 13.12
N GLU A 56 -24.66 -0.33 13.11
CA GLU A 56 -24.33 -1.13 11.93
C GLU A 56 -25.31 -0.95 10.75
N GLY A 57 -26.56 -0.60 11.06
CA GLY A 57 -27.62 -0.40 10.07
C GLY A 57 -27.54 0.92 9.31
N THR A 58 -26.78 1.92 9.80
CA THR A 58 -26.78 3.27 9.23
C THR A 58 -26.05 3.34 7.89
N SER A 59 -26.48 4.24 7.02
CA SER A 59 -25.88 4.41 5.68
C SER A 59 -24.42 4.85 5.75
N HIS A 60 -24.08 5.77 6.66
CA HIS A 60 -22.72 6.29 6.77
C HIS A 60 -21.71 5.22 7.23
N VAL A 61 -22.12 4.24 8.05
CA VAL A 61 -21.26 3.12 8.46
C VAL A 61 -20.92 2.26 7.24
N LYS A 62 -21.94 1.89 6.46
CA LYS A 62 -21.78 1.06 5.25
C LYS A 62 -20.91 1.75 4.21
N ASP A 63 -21.13 3.04 3.98
CA ASP A 63 -20.33 3.85 3.06
C ASP A 63 -18.85 3.85 3.46
N LYS A 64 -18.54 4.20 4.72
CA LYS A 64 -17.19 4.21 5.28
C LYS A 64 -16.49 2.85 5.19
N ILE A 65 -17.15 1.76 5.59
CA ILE A 65 -16.55 0.41 5.52
C ILE A 65 -16.30 0.00 4.07
N SER A 66 -17.25 0.27 3.17
CA SER A 66 -17.08 -0.03 1.74
C SER A 66 -15.92 0.73 1.11
N HIS A 67 -15.59 1.93 1.60
CA HIS A 67 -14.41 2.67 1.15
C HIS A 67 -13.09 1.95 1.47
N ILE A 68 -12.98 1.39 2.69
CA ILE A 68 -11.81 0.61 3.09
C ILE A 68 -11.71 -0.66 2.24
N LEU A 69 -12.82 -1.40 2.11
CA LEU A 69 -12.86 -2.64 1.33
C LEU A 69 -12.54 -2.40 -0.15
N GLY A 70 -13.10 -1.35 -0.77
CA GLY A 70 -12.79 -0.99 -2.15
C GLY A 70 -11.31 -0.65 -2.35
N THR A 71 -10.68 -0.01 -1.36
CA THR A 71 -9.23 0.23 -1.38
C THR A 71 -8.45 -1.09 -1.30
N ALA A 72 -8.80 -1.97 -0.37
CA ALA A 72 -8.17 -3.28 -0.20
C ALA A 72 -8.21 -4.10 -1.50
N GLU A 73 -9.39 -4.22 -2.11
CA GLU A 73 -9.60 -4.97 -3.35
C GLU A 73 -8.80 -4.39 -4.52
N LEU A 74 -8.79 -3.06 -4.69
CA LEU A 74 -8.03 -2.41 -5.76
C LEU A 74 -6.51 -2.60 -5.59
N VAL A 75 -6.03 -2.53 -4.34
CA VAL A 75 -4.62 -2.77 -4.01
C VAL A 75 -4.26 -4.22 -4.33
N PHE A 76 -5.07 -5.19 -3.89
CA PHE A 76 -4.84 -6.61 -4.13
C PHE A 76 -4.88 -6.96 -5.63
N ALA A 77 -5.90 -6.48 -6.35
CA ALA A 77 -6.05 -6.68 -7.79
C ALA A 77 -4.87 -6.09 -8.59
N ALA A 78 -4.34 -4.94 -8.18
CA ALA A 78 -3.12 -4.39 -8.79
C ALA A 78 -1.91 -5.31 -8.59
N GLY A 79 -1.82 -5.95 -7.42
CA GLY A 79 -0.84 -6.98 -7.11
C GLY A 79 -0.93 -8.20 -8.00
N GLU A 80 -2.08 -8.86 -8.05
CA GLU A 80 -2.31 -10.03 -8.90
C GLU A 80 -2.04 -9.71 -10.37
N SER A 81 -2.56 -8.59 -10.85
CA SER A 81 -2.33 -8.13 -12.22
C SER A 81 -0.86 -7.88 -12.48
N SER A 82 -0.11 -7.30 -11.53
CA SER A 82 1.34 -7.09 -11.69
C SER A 82 2.12 -8.41 -11.78
N ALA A 83 1.69 -9.46 -11.07
CA ALA A 83 2.31 -10.78 -11.15
C ALA A 83 1.96 -11.49 -12.48
N LEU A 84 0.71 -11.41 -12.92
CA LEU A 84 0.25 -11.96 -14.20
C LEU A 84 0.99 -11.35 -15.40
N HIS A 85 1.31 -10.06 -15.32
CA HIS A 85 2.05 -9.32 -16.37
C HIS A 85 3.57 -9.29 -16.10
N SER A 86 4.10 -10.23 -15.31
CA SER A 86 5.53 -10.27 -15.00
C SER A 86 6.41 -10.58 -16.22
N GLU A 87 7.65 -10.12 -16.15
CA GLU A 87 8.70 -10.40 -17.13
C GLU A 87 9.72 -11.38 -16.54
N ARG A 88 10.08 -12.43 -17.30
CA ARG A 88 11.11 -13.37 -16.87
C ARG A 88 12.51 -12.77 -17.04
N ALA A 89 13.21 -12.57 -15.93
CA ALA A 89 14.61 -12.14 -15.91
C ALA A 89 15.54 -13.24 -16.44
N PRO A 90 16.77 -12.91 -16.89
CA PRO A 90 17.75 -13.90 -17.35
C PRO A 90 18.13 -14.95 -16.29
N SER A 91 18.00 -14.62 -15.00
CA SER A 91 18.16 -15.58 -13.89
C SER A 91 17.03 -16.60 -13.79
N GLY A 92 15.95 -16.43 -14.57
CA GLY A 92 14.73 -17.22 -14.50
C GLY A 92 13.67 -16.66 -13.54
N THR A 93 14.01 -15.66 -12.71
CA THR A 93 13.09 -15.01 -11.76
C THR A 93 12.02 -14.20 -12.48
N GLN A 94 10.77 -14.23 -12.01
CA GLN A 94 9.70 -13.38 -12.52
C GLN A 94 9.74 -12.00 -11.85
N VAL A 95 9.80 -10.95 -12.66
CA VAL A 95 9.78 -9.55 -12.22
C VAL A 95 8.38 -8.99 -12.44
N PRO A 96 7.63 -8.62 -11.39
CA PRO A 96 6.28 -8.05 -11.54
C PRO A 96 6.28 -6.79 -12.40
N ASP A 97 5.15 -6.46 -13.02
CA ASP A 97 4.97 -5.20 -13.75
C ASP A 97 5.22 -3.98 -12.84
N GLU A 98 6.10 -3.06 -13.27
CA GLU A 98 6.50 -1.90 -12.47
C GLU A 98 5.34 -0.94 -12.25
N ILE A 99 4.49 -0.69 -13.24
CA ILE A 99 3.48 0.34 -13.09
C ILE A 99 2.31 -0.12 -12.23
N LEU A 100 1.82 -1.34 -12.44
CA LEU A 100 0.74 -1.92 -11.64
C LEU A 100 1.14 -2.04 -10.18
N THR A 101 2.38 -2.49 -9.93
CA THR A 101 2.96 -2.55 -8.58
C THR A 101 2.96 -1.17 -7.92
N ASN A 102 3.49 -0.14 -8.61
CA ASN A 102 3.54 1.21 -8.07
C ASN A 102 2.15 1.84 -7.91
N ALA A 103 1.20 1.53 -8.78
CA ALA A 103 -0.19 2.01 -8.67
C ALA A 103 -0.88 1.46 -7.41
N GLY A 104 -0.83 0.14 -7.20
CA GLY A 104 -1.40 -0.49 -6.01
C GLY A 104 -0.69 -0.04 -4.74
N ARG A 105 0.64 -0.01 -4.74
CA ARG A 105 1.41 0.47 -3.60
C ARG A 105 1.07 1.92 -3.24
N LYS A 106 1.05 2.82 -4.23
CA LYS A 106 0.76 4.24 -4.01
C LYS A 106 -0.62 4.44 -3.41
N LEU A 107 -1.64 3.75 -3.95
CA LEU A 107 -2.99 3.78 -3.42
C LEU A 107 -3.04 3.35 -1.95
N ALA A 108 -2.43 2.22 -1.60
CA ALA A 108 -2.36 1.76 -0.21
C ALA A 108 -1.69 2.78 0.73
N GLY A 109 -0.62 3.44 0.26
CA GLY A 109 0.13 4.41 1.06
C GLY A 109 -0.64 5.70 1.29
N GLU A 110 -1.31 6.22 0.26
CA GLU A 110 -2.09 7.46 0.35
C GLU A 110 -3.39 7.30 1.15
N ARG A 111 -3.93 6.07 1.25
CA ARG A 111 -5.20 5.80 1.91
C ARG A 111 -5.08 5.42 3.38
N ILE A 112 -3.92 4.95 3.84
CA ILE A 112 -3.77 4.37 5.18
C ILE A 112 -4.31 5.28 6.31
N TYR A 113 -4.00 6.58 6.29
CA TYR A 113 -4.47 7.50 7.33
C TYR A 113 -5.99 7.75 7.26
N GLU A 114 -6.58 7.69 6.07
CA GLU A 114 -8.04 7.81 5.91
C GLU A 114 -8.73 6.54 6.45
N GLU A 115 -8.17 5.36 6.24
CA GLU A 115 -8.69 4.10 6.81
C GLU A 115 -8.65 4.13 8.34
N TYR A 116 -7.55 4.61 8.92
CA TYR A 116 -7.43 4.81 10.37
C TYR A 116 -8.40 5.86 10.91
N LYS A 117 -8.60 6.96 10.18
CA LYS A 117 -9.61 7.98 10.51
C LYS A 117 -11.01 7.39 10.53
N ILE A 118 -11.36 6.54 9.55
CA ILE A 118 -12.65 5.84 9.52
C ILE A 118 -12.83 4.95 10.75
N LEU A 119 -11.81 4.16 11.12
CA LEU A 119 -11.86 3.33 12.31
C LEU A 119 -12.08 4.18 13.57
N ALA A 120 -11.35 5.29 13.71
CA ALA A 120 -11.47 6.18 14.85
C ALA A 120 -12.85 6.85 14.94
N ASP A 121 -13.40 7.28 13.80
CA ASP A 121 -14.73 7.88 13.68
C ASP A 121 -15.81 6.89 14.14
N LEU A 122 -15.79 5.65 13.61
CA LEU A 122 -16.80 4.64 13.92
C LEU A 122 -16.70 4.07 15.34
N ALA A 123 -15.49 4.03 15.91
CA ALA A 123 -15.30 3.57 17.27
C ALA A 123 -15.63 4.66 18.32
N GLY A 124 -15.47 5.92 17.96
CA GLY A 124 -15.62 7.06 18.86
C GLY A 124 -14.47 7.19 19.88
N GLY A 125 -14.54 8.21 20.73
CA GLY A 125 -13.42 8.59 21.61
C GLY A 125 -12.99 7.54 22.66
N LEU A 126 -13.79 6.51 22.89
CA LEU A 126 -13.49 5.47 23.87
C LEU A 126 -12.22 4.68 23.51
N ILE A 127 -11.84 4.59 22.24
CA ILE A 127 -10.60 3.91 21.82
C ILE A 127 -9.32 4.52 22.40
N ALA A 128 -9.37 5.81 22.79
CA ALA A 128 -8.25 6.53 23.38
C ALA A 128 -8.50 6.90 24.86
N ALA A 129 -9.71 6.61 25.37
CA ALA A 129 -10.13 6.95 26.73
C ALA A 129 -10.62 5.71 27.52
N LEU A 130 -10.28 4.50 27.05
CA LEU A 130 -10.61 3.27 27.74
C LEU A 130 -9.87 3.25 29.09
N PRO A 131 -10.57 3.00 30.22
CA PRO A 131 -9.89 2.83 31.50
C PRO A 131 -8.85 1.72 31.44
N PHE A 132 -7.82 1.81 32.28
CA PHE A 132 -6.85 0.73 32.41
C PHE A 132 -7.55 -0.59 32.76
N LEU A 133 -6.98 -1.70 32.28
CA LEU A 133 -7.61 -3.01 32.41
C LEU A 133 -7.84 -3.40 33.88
N ASP A 134 -6.95 -2.97 34.78
CA ASP A 134 -7.06 -3.17 36.23
C ASP A 134 -8.34 -2.57 36.82
N THR A 135 -8.88 -1.50 36.23
CA THR A 135 -10.17 -0.91 36.63
C THR A 135 -11.30 -1.92 36.50
N PHE A 136 -11.30 -2.75 35.44
CA PHE A 136 -12.35 -3.73 35.19
C PHE A 136 -12.24 -4.97 36.09
N TYR A 137 -11.05 -5.28 36.59
CA TYR A 137 -10.81 -6.36 37.55
C TYR A 137 -10.93 -5.94 39.02
N ASN A 138 -11.04 -4.63 39.28
CA ASN A 138 -11.21 -4.11 40.63
C ASN A 138 -12.57 -4.54 41.22
N LYS A 139 -12.58 -5.05 42.45
CA LYS A 139 -13.81 -5.56 43.10
C LYS A 139 -14.84 -4.48 43.41
N GLU A 140 -14.41 -3.25 43.65
CA GLU A 140 -15.26 -2.12 44.00
C GLU A 140 -15.79 -1.39 42.76
N VAL A 141 -14.89 -1.01 41.84
CA VAL A 141 -15.26 -0.20 40.66
C VAL A 141 -15.47 -1.01 39.37
N GLY A 142 -14.97 -2.24 39.29
CA GLY A 142 -15.11 -3.10 38.10
C GLY A 142 -16.55 -3.38 37.71
N PRO A 143 -17.46 -3.75 38.64
CA PRO A 143 -18.88 -3.91 38.33
C PRO A 143 -19.53 -2.63 37.76
N LEU A 144 -19.14 -1.45 38.25
CA LEU A 144 -19.61 -0.16 37.74
C LEU A 144 -19.03 0.13 36.35
N ALA A 145 -17.73 -0.10 36.15
CA ALA A 145 -17.07 0.09 34.86
C ALA A 145 -17.71 -0.78 33.78
N MET A 146 -17.97 -2.06 34.07
CA MET A 146 -18.66 -2.98 33.16
C MET A 146 -20.10 -2.54 32.87
N LYS A 147 -20.84 -2.08 33.89
CA LYS A 147 -22.20 -1.52 33.71
C LYS A 147 -22.21 -0.33 32.75
N TYR A 148 -21.29 0.62 32.90
CA TYR A 148 -21.26 1.84 32.08
C TYR A 148 -20.55 1.67 30.73
N MET A 149 -19.82 0.56 30.52
CA MET A 149 -19.29 0.17 29.22
C MET A 149 -20.33 -0.42 28.28
N GLN A 150 -21.47 -0.89 28.81
CA GLN A 150 -22.51 -1.51 27.99
C GLN A 150 -23.08 -0.51 26.97
N ARG A 151 -23.17 -0.94 25.71
CA ARG A 151 -23.73 -0.15 24.60
C ARG A 151 -24.93 -0.87 23.99
N ASN A 152 -24.69 -1.80 23.07
CA ASN A 152 -25.73 -2.66 22.53
C ASN A 152 -26.17 -3.71 23.57
N PRO A 153 -27.45 -3.78 23.98
CA PRO A 153 -27.92 -4.72 25.01
C PRO A 153 -27.84 -6.19 24.58
N ARG A 154 -27.63 -6.46 23.29
CA ARG A 154 -27.42 -7.81 22.75
C ARG A 154 -25.98 -8.31 22.92
N VAL A 155 -25.05 -7.45 23.34
CA VAL A 155 -23.62 -7.75 23.49
C VAL A 155 -23.23 -7.67 24.96
N SER A 156 -22.49 -8.66 25.47
CA SER A 156 -22.02 -8.63 26.85
C SER A 156 -20.98 -7.53 27.06
N PRO A 157 -20.93 -6.87 28.24
CA PRO A 157 -19.91 -5.87 28.52
C PRO A 157 -18.47 -6.36 28.34
N GLU A 158 -18.19 -7.64 28.60
CA GLU A 158 -16.87 -8.26 28.38
C GLU A 158 -16.46 -8.24 26.91
N ASN A 159 -17.41 -8.50 26.01
CA ASN A 159 -17.12 -8.47 24.57
C ASN A 159 -16.93 -7.03 24.10
N VAL A 160 -17.71 -6.07 24.62
CA VAL A 160 -17.49 -4.65 24.34
C VAL A 160 -16.08 -4.22 24.78
N LEU A 161 -15.66 -4.58 26.00
CA LEU A 161 -14.31 -4.32 26.49
C LEU A 161 -13.22 -4.92 25.57
N LYS A 162 -13.37 -6.18 25.15
CA LYS A 162 -12.42 -6.84 24.24
C LYS A 162 -12.34 -6.13 22.88
N CYS A 163 -13.48 -5.74 22.31
CA CYS A 163 -13.55 -5.00 21.05
C CYS A 163 -12.80 -3.68 21.16
N PHE A 164 -13.11 -2.86 22.18
CA PHE A 164 -12.44 -1.58 22.38
C PHE A 164 -10.96 -1.74 22.71
N LYS A 165 -10.55 -2.76 23.48
CA LYS A 165 -9.14 -3.03 23.74
C LYS A 165 -8.36 -3.44 22.49
N GLY A 166 -8.99 -4.24 21.62
CA GLY A 166 -8.42 -4.58 20.32
C GLY A 166 -8.24 -3.36 19.43
N ILE A 167 -9.23 -2.47 19.38
CA ILE A 167 -9.19 -1.25 18.58
C ILE A 167 -8.18 -0.23 19.13
N GLU A 168 -8.11 -0.05 20.45
CA GLU A 168 -7.06 0.73 21.11
C GLU A 168 -5.67 0.21 20.69
N CYS A 169 -5.47 -1.11 20.68
CA CYS A 169 -4.21 -1.71 20.27
C CYS A 169 -3.85 -1.38 18.81
N ILE A 170 -4.78 -1.54 17.87
CA ILE A 170 -4.45 -1.30 16.45
C ILE A 170 -4.51 0.18 16.06
N GLY A 171 -5.18 1.04 16.83
CA GLY A 171 -5.45 2.45 16.50
C GLY A 171 -4.68 3.49 17.33
N CYS A 172 -4.29 3.16 18.57
CA CYS A 172 -3.73 4.15 19.52
C CYS A 172 -2.41 3.72 20.21
N SER A 173 -1.95 2.48 20.03
CA SER A 173 -0.71 2.01 20.66
C SER A 173 0.56 2.42 19.90
N ASP A 174 1.72 2.15 20.49
CA ASP A 174 3.02 2.32 19.83
C ASP A 174 3.12 1.51 18.53
N ILE A 175 2.55 0.29 18.50
CA ILE A 175 2.54 -0.53 17.28
C ILE A 175 1.58 0.07 16.23
N ALA A 176 0.49 0.70 16.64
CA ALA A 176 -0.40 1.42 15.72
C ALA A 176 0.32 2.58 15.02
N GLY A 177 1.08 3.37 15.79
CA GLY A 177 1.90 4.46 15.24
C GLY A 177 2.93 3.96 14.24
N LEU A 178 3.62 2.86 14.56
CA LEU A 178 4.55 2.20 13.64
C LEU A 178 3.83 1.74 12.36
N LEU A 179 2.69 1.07 12.47
CA LEU A 179 1.95 0.51 11.33
C LEU A 179 1.41 1.59 10.40
N GLN A 180 0.97 2.73 10.93
CA GLN A 180 0.55 3.90 10.15
C GLN A 180 1.70 4.44 9.28
N VAL A 181 2.85 4.73 9.92
CA VAL A 181 4.02 5.28 9.22
C VAL A 181 4.61 4.26 8.24
N ALA A 182 4.71 2.99 8.63
CA ALA A 182 5.15 1.90 7.75
C ALA A 182 4.17 1.65 6.61
N GLY A 183 2.87 1.87 6.82
CA GLY A 183 1.83 1.84 5.79
C GLY A 183 2.03 2.92 4.73
N LEU A 184 2.47 4.12 5.13
CA LEU A 184 2.76 5.22 4.22
C LEU A 184 4.12 5.06 3.51
N HIS A 185 5.18 4.69 4.23
CA HIS A 185 6.57 4.78 3.74
C HIS A 185 7.22 3.46 3.34
N GLY A 186 6.59 2.34 3.65
CA GLY A 186 7.15 1.04 3.33
C GLY A 186 7.28 0.83 1.82
N GLY A 187 8.47 0.40 1.37
CA GLY A 187 8.81 0.32 -0.06
C GLY A 187 9.19 1.66 -0.71
N GLY A 188 9.16 2.76 0.04
CA GLY A 188 9.39 4.12 -0.44
C GLY A 188 8.24 5.05 -0.06
N SER A 189 8.53 6.34 0.07
CA SER A 189 7.50 7.37 0.21
C SER A 189 6.73 7.53 -1.11
N PRO A 190 5.42 7.87 -1.11
CA PRO A 190 4.56 7.98 -2.31
C PRO A 190 5.13 8.76 -3.51
N GLN A 191 6.04 9.68 -3.25
CA GLN A 191 6.77 10.42 -4.29
C GLN A 191 7.63 9.50 -5.16
N MET A 192 8.18 8.42 -4.61
CA MET A 192 9.02 7.46 -5.33
C MET A 192 8.20 6.64 -6.33
N GLU A 193 6.99 6.25 -5.98
CA GLU A 193 6.02 5.61 -6.87
C GLU A 193 5.64 6.59 -7.98
N THR A 194 5.42 7.87 -7.66
CA THR A 194 5.14 8.91 -8.65
C THR A 194 6.29 9.08 -9.64
N ILE A 195 7.54 9.14 -9.15
CA ILE A 195 8.74 9.21 -9.99
C ILE A 195 8.84 7.97 -10.87
N ALA A 196 8.60 6.78 -10.32
CA ALA A 196 8.63 5.53 -11.09
C ALA A 196 7.54 5.53 -12.16
N MET A 197 6.29 5.82 -11.81
CA MET A 197 5.19 5.87 -12.78
C MET A 197 5.48 6.89 -13.88
N MET A 198 5.80 8.14 -13.55
CA MET A 198 6.05 9.18 -14.56
C MET A 198 7.31 8.95 -15.39
N GLY A 199 8.31 8.26 -14.84
CA GLY A 199 9.53 7.89 -15.55
C GLY A 199 9.37 6.70 -16.50
N ARG A 200 8.32 5.90 -16.34
CA ARG A 200 8.12 4.63 -17.06
C ARG A 200 6.87 4.58 -17.94
N TYR A 201 5.82 5.31 -17.57
CA TYR A 201 4.59 5.40 -18.36
C TYR A 201 4.91 6.10 -19.70
N PRO A 202 4.54 5.54 -20.87
CA PRO A 202 4.86 6.11 -22.18
C PRO A 202 3.93 7.29 -22.55
N LEU A 203 3.97 8.35 -21.74
CA LEU A 203 3.05 9.50 -21.86
C LEU A 203 3.14 10.17 -23.24
N GLU A 204 4.34 10.27 -23.84
CA GLU A 204 4.49 10.83 -25.18
C GLU A 204 3.77 10.01 -26.26
N LYS A 205 3.75 8.67 -26.14
CA LYS A 205 2.96 7.81 -27.03
C LYS A 205 1.46 8.01 -26.79
N LEU A 206 1.02 8.15 -25.54
CA LEU A 206 -0.38 8.41 -25.22
C LEU A 206 -0.90 9.72 -25.82
N LYS A 207 -0.06 10.76 -25.94
CA LYS A 207 -0.45 12.00 -26.63
C LYS A 207 -0.88 11.76 -28.07
N ASP A 208 -0.42 10.70 -28.72
CA ASP A 208 -0.83 10.40 -30.09
C ASP A 208 -2.31 9.99 -30.17
N ILE A 209 -2.87 9.41 -29.10
CA ILE A 209 -4.31 9.17 -28.99
C ILE A 209 -5.06 10.51 -29.06
N ALA A 210 -4.66 11.48 -28.23
CA ALA A 210 -5.26 12.81 -28.22
C ALA A 210 -5.07 13.53 -29.57
N LYS A 211 -3.86 13.51 -30.14
CA LYS A 211 -3.60 14.11 -31.46
C LYS A 211 -4.48 13.53 -32.56
N TYR A 212 -4.74 12.22 -32.52
CA TYR A 212 -5.64 11.58 -33.47
C TYR A 212 -7.09 12.02 -33.26
N LEU A 213 -7.59 11.92 -32.02
CA LEU A 213 -8.96 12.29 -31.67
C LEU A 213 -9.25 13.78 -31.93
N PHE A 214 -8.25 14.65 -31.82
CA PHE A 214 -8.38 16.09 -32.04
C PHE A 214 -8.07 16.51 -33.50
N GLY A 215 -7.86 15.56 -34.41
CA GLY A 215 -7.61 15.85 -35.84
C GLY A 215 -6.22 16.42 -36.15
N ILE A 216 -5.29 16.44 -35.20
CA ILE A 216 -3.89 16.87 -35.40
C ILE A 216 -3.11 15.80 -36.19
N LYS A 217 -3.39 14.51 -35.93
CA LYS A 217 -2.84 13.37 -36.68
C LYS A 217 -3.97 12.66 -37.43
N LYS A 218 -3.75 12.39 -38.72
CA LYS A 218 -4.73 11.66 -39.55
C LYS A 218 -4.83 10.17 -39.23
N ASN A 219 -3.74 9.56 -38.76
CA ASN A 219 -3.65 8.13 -38.48
C ASN A 219 -3.09 7.90 -37.08
N LEU A 220 -3.59 6.87 -36.40
CA LEU A 220 -3.09 6.38 -35.12
C LEU A 220 -2.70 4.91 -35.28
N LYS A 221 -1.44 4.57 -34.95
CA LYS A 221 -1.10 3.17 -34.69
C LYS A 221 -1.81 2.76 -33.41
N ARG A 222 -2.56 1.64 -33.44
CA ARG A 222 -3.22 1.09 -32.25
C ARG A 222 -2.21 1.02 -31.10
N TYR A 223 -2.57 1.62 -29.98
CA TYR A 223 -1.80 1.54 -28.74
C TYR A 223 -2.12 0.21 -28.07
N GLU A 224 -1.10 -0.63 -27.86
CA GLU A 224 -1.26 -1.94 -27.21
C GLU A 224 -0.48 -1.97 -25.91
N ARG A 225 -1.23 -2.08 -24.79
CA ARG A 225 -0.64 -1.97 -23.45
C ARG A 225 0.47 -3.00 -23.24
N GLN A 226 0.27 -4.28 -23.58
CA GLN A 226 1.30 -5.30 -23.29
C GLN A 226 2.62 -5.09 -24.05
N GLU A 227 2.59 -4.54 -25.26
CA GLU A 227 3.79 -4.26 -26.07
C GLU A 227 4.45 -2.92 -25.74
N ASP A 228 3.65 -1.91 -25.39
CA ASP A 228 4.14 -0.54 -25.17
C ASP A 228 4.44 -0.21 -23.70
N TYR A 229 4.03 -1.07 -22.75
CA TYR A 229 3.92 -0.71 -21.32
C TYR A 229 4.50 -1.70 -20.31
N THR A 230 4.90 -2.92 -20.69
CA THR A 230 5.56 -3.87 -19.76
C THR A 230 6.96 -3.37 -19.43
N VAL A 231 7.03 -2.37 -18.55
CA VAL A 231 8.28 -1.75 -18.14
C VAL A 231 8.67 -2.37 -16.82
N THR A 232 9.81 -3.05 -16.80
CA THR A 232 10.45 -3.47 -15.56
C THR A 232 11.55 -2.49 -15.16
N PRO A 233 12.01 -2.52 -13.90
CA PRO A 233 13.14 -1.70 -13.48
C PRO A 233 14.39 -1.92 -14.35
N ARG A 234 14.49 -3.05 -15.08
CA ARG A 234 15.55 -3.40 -16.04
C ARG A 234 15.74 -2.36 -17.13
N ALA A 235 14.71 -1.61 -17.54
CA ALA A 235 14.87 -0.53 -18.51
C ALA A 235 15.89 0.53 -18.02
N MET A 236 16.15 0.62 -16.71
CA MET A 236 17.22 1.48 -16.17
C MET A 236 18.63 0.99 -16.54
N LEU A 237 18.83 -0.32 -16.69
CA LEU A 237 20.12 -0.89 -17.11
C LEU A 237 20.54 -0.39 -18.49
N GLU A 238 19.58 -0.07 -19.36
CA GLU A 238 19.88 0.50 -20.68
C GLU A 238 20.49 1.92 -20.56
N LYS A 239 19.95 2.75 -19.65
CA LYS A 239 20.51 4.08 -19.35
C LYS A 239 21.93 3.97 -18.83
N PHE A 240 22.21 3.00 -17.95
CA PHE A 240 23.56 2.75 -17.44
C PHE A 240 24.52 2.27 -18.52
N ARG A 241 24.10 1.34 -19.39
CA ARG A 241 24.91 0.89 -20.53
C ARG A 241 25.28 2.05 -21.45
N LYS A 242 24.32 2.93 -21.77
CA LYS A 242 24.58 4.14 -22.59
C LYS A 242 25.57 5.08 -21.91
N ALA A 243 25.44 5.29 -20.60
CA ALA A 243 26.37 6.13 -19.84
C ALA A 243 27.79 5.55 -19.79
N LEU A 244 27.94 4.23 -19.61
CA LEU A 244 29.23 3.54 -19.66
C LEU A 244 29.91 3.67 -21.03
N ILE A 245 29.17 3.45 -22.12
CA ILE A 245 29.67 3.63 -23.48
C ILE A 245 30.10 5.08 -23.71
N ALA A 246 29.31 6.06 -23.25
CA ALA A 246 29.66 7.47 -23.38
C ALA A 246 30.92 7.83 -22.59
N LYS A 247 31.11 7.27 -21.40
CA LYS A 247 32.33 7.46 -20.60
C LYS A 247 33.56 6.88 -21.30
N GLN A 248 33.46 5.65 -21.82
CA GLN A 248 34.54 5.00 -22.58
C GLN A 248 34.95 5.83 -23.81
N LYS A 249 33.99 6.42 -24.52
CA LYS A 249 34.25 7.31 -25.66
C LYS A 249 34.91 8.64 -25.30
N ARG A 250 34.81 9.09 -24.05
CA ARG A 250 35.47 10.32 -23.56
C ARG A 250 36.89 10.06 -23.05
N GLU A 251 37.19 8.81 -22.71
CA GLU A 251 38.50 8.36 -22.21
C GLU A 251 39.40 7.81 -23.34
N GLN A 252 38.87 7.72 -24.56
CA GLN A 252 39.57 7.43 -25.82
C GLN A 252 39.80 8.72 -26.60
#